data_AF-A0A562VPY1-F1
#
_entry.id   AF-A0A562VPY1-F1
#
_cell.length_a   1.000
_cell.length_b   1.000
_cell.length_c   1.000
_cell.angle_alpha   90.00
_cell.angle_beta   90.00
_cell.angle_gamma   90.00
#
_symmetry.space_group_name_H-M   'P 1'
#
loop_
_entity.id
_entity.type
_entity.pdbx_description
1 polymer ?
#
loop_
_entity_poly.entity_id
_entity_poly.type
_entity_poly.pdbx_seq_one_letter_code
_entity_poly.pdbx_strand_id
1 'polypeptide(L)'
;MILGARKGITFEERPCRLEAGDLLLICTDGVIEALNPAGEMFGRGRLCELLRACPEASPQEVIDAVLTAVTAFTGTTSREDDVTMIAMRVM
;
A
#
# COMPACT_ATOMS: atom_id res chain seq x y z
N MET A 1 6.57 10.65 12.52
CA MET A 1 7.57 10.61 13.62
C MET A 1 7.82 9.15 13.93
N ILE A 2 9.08 8.71 14.06
CA ILE A 2 9.40 7.31 14.33
C ILE A 2 9.08 6.97 15.80
N LEU A 3 8.45 5.82 16.03
CA LEU A 3 8.13 5.34 17.38
C LEU A 3 9.42 5.08 18.18
N GLY A 4 9.40 5.34 19.49
CA GLY A 4 10.54 5.03 20.38
C GLY A 4 11.65 6.09 20.42
N ALA A 5 11.67 7.07 19.51
CA ALA A 5 12.66 8.15 19.53
C ALA A 5 12.45 9.17 20.67
N ARG A 6 11.22 9.30 21.18
CA ARG A 6 10.85 10.25 22.24
C ARG A 6 9.79 9.64 23.15
N LYS A 7 9.92 9.88 24.46
CA LYS A 7 8.94 9.48 25.47
C LYS A 7 7.83 10.53 25.62
N GLY A 8 6.65 10.11 26.09
CA GLY A 8 5.55 11.01 26.43
C GLY A 8 4.84 11.65 25.23
N ILE A 9 4.96 11.06 24.04
CA ILE A 9 4.26 11.53 22.84
C ILE A 9 2.84 10.99 22.83
N THR A 10 1.89 11.89 22.59
CA THR A 10 0.50 11.54 22.28
C THR A 10 0.37 11.45 20.77
N PHE A 11 -0.18 10.34 20.26
CA PHE A 11 -0.47 10.16 18.84
C PHE A 11 -1.86 10.67 18.53
N GLU A 12 -2.01 11.35 17.41
CA GLU A 12 -3.32 11.79 16.94
C GLU A 12 -4.11 10.58 16.46
N GLU A 13 -5.34 10.43 16.95
CA GLU A 13 -6.29 9.43 16.47
C GLU A 13 -7.26 10.08 15.51
N ARG A 14 -7.50 9.43 14.36
CA ARG A 14 -8.49 9.86 13.37
C ARG A 14 -9.48 8.73 13.12
N PRO A 15 -10.70 8.81 13.67
CA PRO A 15 -11.72 7.83 13.35
C PRO A 15 -12.17 7.98 11.89
N CYS A 16 -12.40 6.86 11.23
CA CYS A 16 -13.07 6.80 9.93
C CYS A 16 -14.19 5.77 9.99
N ARG A 17 -15.28 6.02 9.28
CA ARG A 17 -16.37 5.08 9.12
C ARG A 17 -16.17 4.33 7.80
N LEU A 18 -16.22 3.01 7.86
CA LEU A 18 -16.20 2.13 6.70
C LEU A 18 -17.60 1.56 6.50
N GLU A 19 -18.05 1.51 5.26
CA GLU A 19 -19.34 0.93 4.87
C GLU A 19 -19.14 -0.47 4.25
N ALA A 20 -20.21 -1.27 4.22
CA ALA A 20 -20.17 -2.58 3.57
C ALA A 20 -19.72 -2.46 2.10
N GLY A 21 -18.77 -3.30 1.69
CA GLY A 21 -18.13 -3.25 0.38
C GLY A 21 -16.82 -2.46 0.35
N ASP A 22 -16.52 -1.63 1.36
CA ASP A 22 -15.27 -0.87 1.40
C ASP A 22 -14.05 -1.80 1.50
N LEU A 23 -12.99 -1.43 0.78
CA LEU A 23 -11.68 -2.07 0.80
C LEU A 23 -10.68 -1.19 1.53
N LEU A 24 -10.07 -1.73 2.60
CA LEU A 24 -8.96 -1.12 3.29
C LEU A 24 -7.66 -1.83 2.93
N LEU A 25 -6.71 -1.10 2.34
CA LEU A 25 -5.33 -1.53 2.14
C LEU A 25 -4.41 -0.76 3.09
N ILE A 26 -3.65 -1.50 3.90
CA ILE A 26 -2.57 -0.98 4.74
C ILE A 26 -1.26 -1.55 4.19
N CYS A 27 -0.24 -0.70 4.00
CA CYS A 27 1.04 -1.13 3.48
C CYS A 27 2.21 -0.36 4.11
N THR A 28 3.41 -0.94 4.03
CA THR A 28 4.67 -0.22 4.28
C THR A 28 5.00 0.71 3.11
N ASP A 29 5.94 1.63 3.34
CA ASP A 29 6.47 2.56 2.35
C ASP A 29 7.21 1.86 1.20
N GLY A 30 7.84 0.70 1.42
CA GLY A 30 8.45 -0.11 0.36
C GLY A 30 7.55 -0.39 -0.86
N VAL A 31 6.22 -0.28 -0.74
CA VAL A 31 5.31 -0.33 -1.91
C VAL A 31 5.36 0.96 -2.74
N ILE A 32 5.26 2.11 -2.08
CA ILE A 32 5.13 3.41 -2.76
C ILE A 32 6.50 4.00 -3.14
N GLU A 33 7.55 3.64 -2.44
CA GLU A 33 8.93 4.09 -2.67
C GLU A 33 9.70 3.20 -3.66
N ALA A 34 9.10 2.08 -4.10
CA ALA A 34 9.71 1.20 -5.10
C ALA A 34 10.11 1.97 -6.38
N LEU A 35 11.38 1.87 -6.77
CA LEU A 35 11.96 2.63 -7.87
C LEU A 35 11.99 1.86 -9.19
N ASN A 36 11.64 2.53 -10.28
CA ASN A 36 11.91 2.02 -11.62
C ASN A 36 13.38 2.28 -12.03
N PRO A 37 13.85 1.75 -13.18
CA PRO A 37 15.22 1.96 -13.65
C PRO A 37 15.60 3.43 -13.92
N ALA A 38 14.61 4.32 -14.05
CA ALA A 38 14.84 5.76 -14.18
C ALA A 38 14.93 6.49 -12.82
N GLY A 39 14.81 5.77 -11.70
CA GLY A 39 14.81 6.32 -10.35
C GLY A 39 13.49 6.99 -9.95
N GLU A 40 12.39 6.71 -10.66
CA GLU A 40 11.07 7.23 -10.31
C GLU A 40 10.35 6.27 -9.36
N MET A 41 9.69 6.82 -8.34
CA MET A 41 8.89 6.04 -7.39
C MET A 41 7.57 5.58 -8.02
N PHE A 42 7.11 4.38 -7.62
CA PHE A 42 5.80 3.85 -7.98
C PHE A 42 4.69 4.84 -7.57
N GLY A 43 4.77 5.29 -6.32
CA GLY A 43 3.99 6.40 -5.78
C GLY A 43 2.54 6.07 -5.44
N ARG A 44 1.94 6.93 -4.62
CA ARG A 44 0.55 6.79 -4.16
C ARG A 44 -0.47 6.91 -5.28
N GLY A 45 -0.19 7.72 -6.31
CA GLY A 45 -1.11 7.95 -7.43
C GLY A 45 -1.45 6.66 -8.17
N ARG A 46 -0.42 5.93 -8.62
CA ARG A 46 -0.57 4.65 -9.33
C ARG A 46 -1.23 3.59 -8.45
N LEU A 47 -0.89 3.54 -7.17
CA LEU A 47 -1.54 2.64 -6.22
C LEU A 47 -3.06 2.93 -6.13
N CYS A 48 -3.44 4.20 -5.98
CA CYS A 48 -4.86 4.58 -5.93
C CYS A 48 -5.59 4.29 -7.26
N GLU A 49 -4.95 4.52 -8.40
CA GLU A 49 -5.52 4.19 -9.71
C GLU A 49 -5.76 2.68 -9.86
N LEU A 50 -4.79 1.86 -9.45
CA LEU A 50 -4.91 0.40 -9.46
C LEU A 50 -6.06 -0.08 -8.57
N LEU A 51 -6.17 0.45 -7.35
CA LEU A 51 -7.25 0.06 -6.43
C LEU A 51 -8.63 0.43 -6.97
N ARG A 52 -8.76 1.57 -7.66
CA ARG A 52 -10.03 1.97 -8.30
C ARG A 52 -10.40 1.07 -9.48
N ALA A 53 -9.43 0.43 -10.13
CA ALA A 53 -9.67 -0.48 -11.24
C ALA A 53 -10.14 -1.89 -10.79
N CYS A 54 -10.07 -2.20 -9.50
CA CYS A 54 -10.38 -3.52 -8.94
C CYS A 54 -11.47 -3.48 -7.83
N PRO A 55 -12.66 -2.89 -8.06
CA PRO A 55 -13.65 -2.67 -7.00
C PRO A 55 -14.22 -3.96 -6.40
N GLU A 56 -14.36 -5.02 -7.20
CA GLU A 56 -14.93 -6.31 -6.77
C GLU A 56 -13.89 -7.39 -6.47
N ALA A 57 -12.60 -7.10 -6.69
CA ALA A 57 -11.53 -8.05 -6.42
C ALA A 57 -11.49 -8.39 -4.94
N SER A 58 -11.29 -9.65 -4.57
CA SER A 58 -11.06 -10.10 -3.20
C SER A 58 -9.80 -9.46 -2.59
N PRO A 59 -9.66 -9.43 -1.25
CA PRO A 59 -8.45 -8.88 -0.61
C PRO A 59 -7.13 -9.50 -1.11
N GLN A 60 -7.11 -10.81 -1.40
CA GLN A 60 -5.91 -11.47 -1.92
C GLN A 60 -5.63 -11.03 -3.37
N GLU A 61 -6.65 -10.95 -4.22
CA GLU A 61 -6.49 -10.46 -5.61
C GLU A 61 -5.97 -9.02 -5.66
N VAL A 62 -6.36 -8.18 -4.68
CA VAL A 62 -5.81 -6.83 -4.53
C VAL A 62 -4.31 -6.87 -4.21
N ILE A 63 -3.90 -7.70 -3.25
CA ILE A 63 -2.48 -7.86 -2.88
C ILE A 63 -1.67 -8.33 -4.10
N ASP A 64 -2.17 -9.32 -4.83
CA ASP A 64 -1.49 -9.88 -5.99
C ASP A 64 -1.41 -8.87 -7.15
N ALA A 65 -2.46 -8.08 -7.36
CA ALA A 65 -2.48 -7.01 -8.34
C ALA A 65 -1.44 -5.92 -8.01
N VAL A 66 -1.35 -5.50 -6.75
CA VAL A 66 -0.35 -4.50 -6.32
C VAL A 66 1.07 -5.06 -6.48
N LEU A 67 1.33 -6.30 -6.05
CA LEU A 67 2.64 -6.93 -6.23
C LEU A 67 3.04 -7.00 -7.70
N THR A 68 2.12 -7.43 -8.56
CA THR A 68 2.34 -7.53 -10.01
C THR A 68 2.65 -6.18 -10.63
N ALA A 69 1.88 -5.15 -10.27
CA ALA A 69 2.08 -3.80 -10.79
C ALA A 69 3.41 -3.19 -10.33
N VAL A 70 3.79 -3.37 -9.06
CA VAL A 70 5.08 -2.92 -8.54
C VAL A 70 6.22 -3.63 -9.26
N THR A 71 6.16 -4.96 -9.41
CA THR A 71 7.21 -5.72 -10.12
C THR A 71 7.31 -5.33 -11.59
N ALA A 72 6.19 -5.09 -12.27
CA ALA A 72 6.17 -4.61 -13.64
C ALA A 72 6.78 -3.20 -13.76
N PHE A 73 6.51 -2.33 -12.79
CA PHE A 73 7.04 -0.97 -12.76
C PHE A 73 8.54 -0.91 -12.46
N THR A 74 9.01 -1.68 -11.49
CA THR A 74 10.44 -1.75 -11.14
C THR A 74 11.26 -2.50 -12.19
N GLY A 75 10.63 -3.38 -12.98
CA GLY A 75 11.29 -4.25 -13.94
C GLY A 75 12.10 -5.37 -13.30
N THR A 76 11.91 -5.61 -11.99
CA THR A 76 12.66 -6.60 -11.21
C THR A 76 11.83 -7.13 -10.05
N THR A 77 12.08 -8.38 -9.67
CA THR A 77 11.54 -8.97 -8.44
C THR A 77 12.39 -8.64 -7.21
N SER A 78 13.61 -8.12 -7.41
CA SER A 78 14.46 -7.65 -6.32
C SER A 78 13.86 -6.40 -5.71
N ARG A 79 13.73 -6.38 -4.39
CA ARG A 79 13.20 -5.23 -3.64
C ARG A 79 14.33 -4.61 -2.84
N GLU A 80 14.45 -3.29 -2.90
CA GLU A 80 15.43 -2.53 -2.11
C GLU A 80 14.99 -2.36 -0.65
N ASP A 81 13.70 -2.49 -0.38
CA ASP A 81 13.07 -2.37 0.93
C ASP A 81 11.98 -3.43 1.13
N ASP A 82 11.62 -3.68 2.39
CA ASP A 82 10.61 -4.67 2.77
C ASP A 82 9.20 -4.22 2.41
N VAL A 83 8.49 -5.06 1.64
CA VAL A 83 7.09 -4.84 1.27
C VAL A 83 6.17 -5.70 2.13
N THR A 84 5.34 -5.03 2.92
CA THR A 84 4.27 -5.66 3.71
C THR A 84 2.93 -5.02 3.37
N MET A 85 1.90 -5.85 3.19
CA MET A 85 0.54 -5.41 2.87
C MET A 85 -0.51 -6.20 3.64
N ILE A 86 -1.57 -5.53 4.06
CA ILE A 86 -2.77 -6.12 4.65
C ILE A 86 -3.96 -5.54 3.89
N ALA A 87 -4.80 -6.42 3.35
CA ALA A 87 -6.05 -6.05 2.70
C ALA A 87 -7.23 -6.63 3.48
N MET A 88 -8.27 -5.82 3.68
CA MET A 88 -9.51 -6.20 4.37
C MET A 88 -10.71 -5.64 3.62
N ARG A 89 -11.80 -6.40 3.60
CA ARG A 89 -13.09 -5.95 3.07
C ARG A 89 -14.13 -5.96 4.17
N VAL A 90 -14.92 -4.89 4.22
CA VAL A 90 -16.05 -4.79 5.12
C VAL A 90 -17.23 -5.54 4.49
N MET A 91 -17.85 -6.44 5.25
CA MET A 91 -19.01 -7.23 4.84
C MET A 91 -20.30 -6.68 5.43
#